data_AF-A0A2S7VFV4-F1
#
_entry.id   AF-A0A2S7VFV4-F1
#
_cell.length_a   1.000
_cell.length_b   1.000
_cell.length_c   1.000
_cell.angle_alpha   90.00
_cell.angle_beta   90.00
_cell.angle_gamma   90.00
#
_symmetry.space_group_name_H-M   'P 1'
#
loop_
_entity.id
_entity.type
_entity.pdbx_description
1 polymer ?
#
loop_
_entity_poly.entity_id
_entity_poly.type
_entity_poly.pdbx_seq_one_letter_code
_entity_poly.pdbx_strand_id
1 'polypeptide(L)'
;MNKYGLNDSSVIEIETNEALYLVNQDIKSAVSGKYLVDIDGHLSINHVQRLPGKKLAVAFGDTTMEVTEEDIKIVGRVAVVLKTI
;
A
#
# COMPACT_ATOMS: atom_id res chain seq x y z
N MET A 1 -2.30 -8.35 19.33
CA MET A 1 -1.17 -7.94 18.48
C MET A 1 -0.42 -9.19 18.07
N ASN A 2 -0.14 -9.35 16.78
CA ASN A 2 0.64 -10.46 16.26
C ASN A 2 2.15 -10.29 16.56
N LYS A 3 2.96 -11.25 16.12
CA LYS A 3 4.43 -11.24 16.29
C LYS A 3 5.15 -10.06 15.61
N TYR A 4 4.45 -9.29 14.78
CA TYR A 4 4.94 -8.08 14.11
C TYR A 4 4.46 -6.78 14.78
N GLY A 5 3.77 -6.86 15.93
CA GLY A 5 3.21 -5.71 16.63
C GLY A 5 2.00 -5.09 15.94
N LEU A 6 1.36 -5.80 15.02
CA LEU A 6 0.17 -5.34 14.32
C LEU A 6 -1.09 -5.81 15.03
N ASN A 7 -2.18 -5.05 14.90
CA ASN A 7 -3.48 -5.49 15.39
C ASN A 7 -4.15 -6.45 14.39
N ASP A 8 -4.38 -7.69 14.81
CA ASP A 8 -4.88 -8.77 13.95
C ASP A 8 -6.23 -8.43 13.31
N SER A 9 -7.08 -7.64 13.97
CA SER A 9 -8.40 -7.24 13.43
C SER A 9 -8.32 -6.22 12.30
N SER A 10 -7.17 -5.57 12.09
CA SER A 10 -6.95 -4.55 11.07
C SER A 10 -5.88 -4.93 10.05
N VAL A 11 -5.40 -6.17 10.11
CA VAL A 11 -4.44 -6.70 9.14
C VAL A 11 -5.14 -7.63 8.17
N ILE A 12 -4.84 -7.45 6.89
CA ILE A 12 -5.18 -8.42 5.85
C ILE A 12 -3.90 -9.00 5.25
N GLU A 13 -3.99 -10.25 4.83
CA GLU A 13 -2.92 -10.94 4.11
C GLU A 13 -3.23 -10.91 2.61
N ILE A 14 -2.27 -10.48 1.80
CA ILE A 14 -2.37 -10.44 0.35
C ILE A 14 -1.29 -11.35 -0.22
N GLU A 15 -1.70 -12.46 -0.83
CA GLU A 15 -0.81 -13.36 -1.54
C GLU A 15 -0.69 -12.92 -3.01
N THR A 16 0.54 -12.78 -3.50
CA THR A 16 0.83 -12.57 -4.91
C THR A 16 1.81 -13.62 -5.41
N ASN A 17 2.03 -13.67 -6.72
CA ASN A 17 3.02 -14.56 -7.33
C ASN A 17 4.46 -14.30 -6.83
N GLU A 18 4.73 -13.16 -6.18
CA GLU A 18 6.07 -12.77 -5.74
C GLU A 18 6.29 -12.95 -4.23
N ALA A 19 5.24 -12.70 -3.43
CA ALA A 19 5.36 -12.64 -1.97
C ALA A 19 3.98 -12.65 -1.29
N LEU A 20 3.99 -12.93 0.01
CA LEU A 20 2.89 -12.67 0.92
C LEU A 20 3.10 -11.30 1.60
N TYR A 21 2.07 -10.46 1.59
CA TYR A 21 2.10 -9.12 2.17
C TYR A 21 1.13 -9.03 3.35
N LEU A 22 1.59 -8.48 4.48
CA LEU A 22 0.70 -8.09 5.57
C LEU A 22 0.41 -6.59 5.46
N VAL A 23 -0.86 -6.25 5.27
CA VAL A 23 -1.32 -4.88 5.08
C VAL A 23 -2.11 -4.43 6.30
N ASN A 24 -1.63 -3.37 6.96
CA ASN A 24 -2.32 -2.71 8.05
C ASN A 24 -3.32 -1.68 7.51
N GLN A 25 -4.62 -1.94 7.70
CA GLN A 25 -5.75 -1.13 7.22
C GLN A 25 -6.04 0.11 8.09
N ASP A 26 -5.44 0.22 9.28
CA ASP A 26 -5.59 1.41 10.13
C ASP A 26 -4.83 2.62 9.56
N ILE A 27 -3.81 2.38 8.73
CA ILE A 27 -2.97 3.41 8.13
C ILE A 27 -3.45 3.72 6.71
N LYS A 28 -4.30 4.75 6.61
CA LYS A 28 -4.87 5.21 5.33
C LYS A 28 -4.26 6.51 4.79
N SER A 29 -3.51 7.25 5.62
CA SER A 29 -2.81 8.45 5.17
C SER A 29 -1.45 8.08 4.58
N ALA A 30 -1.35 8.04 3.25
CA ALA A 30 -0.08 7.78 2.57
C ALA A 30 0.90 8.94 2.72
N VAL A 31 2.11 8.64 3.19
CA VAL A 31 3.26 9.56 3.30
C VAL A 31 4.41 9.12 2.41
N SER A 32 5.12 8.07 2.79
CA SER A 32 6.12 7.41 1.95
C SER A 32 6.12 5.92 2.31
N GLY A 33 6.20 5.04 1.32
CA GLY A 33 6.28 3.59 1.54
C GLY A 33 5.39 2.76 0.60
N LYS A 34 5.28 1.47 0.90
CA LYS A 34 4.42 0.55 0.14
C LYS A 34 3.00 0.51 0.72
N TYR A 35 2.01 0.60 -0.16
CA TYR A 35 0.60 0.58 0.20
C TYR A 35 -0.16 -0.34 -0.72
N LEU A 36 -1.21 -0.97 -0.18
CA LEU A 36 -2.29 -1.51 -1.01
C LEU A 36 -3.17 -0.32 -1.40
N VAL A 37 -3.30 -0.10 -2.70
CA VAL A 37 -4.10 0.98 -3.28
C VAL A 37 -5.18 0.40 -4.17
N ASP A 38 -6.30 1.10 -4.21
CA ASP A 38 -7.44 0.86 -5.08
C ASP A 38 -7.55 2.05 -6.04
N ILE A 39 -7.42 1.76 -7.34
CA ILE A 39 -7.56 2.72 -8.44
C ILE A 39 -8.63 2.17 -9.36
N ASP A 40 -9.77 2.87 -9.48
CA ASP A 40 -10.91 2.46 -10.29
C ASP A 40 -11.41 1.02 -10.04
N GLY A 41 -11.33 0.54 -8.80
CA GLY A 41 -11.73 -0.83 -8.41
C GLY A 41 -10.62 -1.88 -8.59
N HIS A 42 -9.45 -1.48 -9.09
CA HIS A 42 -8.30 -2.36 -9.27
C HIS A 42 -7.31 -2.21 -8.11
N LEU A 43 -7.12 -3.30 -7.37
CA LEU A 43 -6.18 -3.38 -6.25
C LEU A 43 -4.76 -3.66 -6.74
N SER A 44 -3.79 -2.90 -6.23
CA SER A 44 -2.36 -3.13 -6.48
C SER A 44 -1.50 -2.68 -5.31
N ILE A 45 -0.31 -3.27 -5.15
CA ILE A 45 0.66 -2.87 -4.14
C ILE A 45 1.74 -2.02 -4.80
N ASN A 46 1.80 -0.74 -4.46
CA ASN A 46 2.74 0.21 -5.07
C ASN A 46 3.52 0.98 -4.01
N HIS A 47 4.68 1.51 -4.42
CA HIS A 47 5.33 2.56 -3.63
C HIS A 47 4.59 3.87 -3.88
N VAL A 48 4.20 4.54 -2.79
CA VAL A 48 3.47 5.81 -2.83
C VAL A 48 4.26 6.85 -2.05
N GLN A 49 4.40 8.03 -2.64
CA GLN A 49 5.04 9.18 -2.04
C GLN A 49 4.10 10.38 -2.08
N ARG A 50 3.90 11.05 -0.95
CA ARG A 50 3.10 12.27 -0.89
C ARG A 50 3.86 13.45 -1.45
N LEU A 51 3.17 14.21 -2.28
CA LEU A 51 3.62 15.45 -2.88
C LEU A 51 2.80 16.64 -2.33
N PRO A 52 3.34 17.86 -2.38
CA PRO A 52 2.56 19.06 -2.11
C PRO A 52 1.32 19.17 -3.02
N GLY A 53 0.31 19.90 -2.56
CA GLY A 53 -0.90 20.15 -3.35
C GLY A 53 -1.89 18.96 -3.41
N LYS A 54 -1.90 18.09 -2.38
CA LYS A 54 -2.80 16.92 -2.29
C LYS A 54 -2.62 15.92 -3.45
N LYS A 55 -1.36 15.68 -3.81
CA LYS A 55 -0.96 14.77 -4.87
C LYS A 55 -0.15 13.62 -4.30
N LEU A 56 -0.18 12.49 -5.00
CA LEU A 56 0.61 11.32 -4.70
C LEU A 56 1.42 10.94 -5.95
N ALA A 57 2.69 10.63 -5.76
CA ALA A 57 3.49 9.92 -6.74
C ALA A 57 3.34 8.41 -6.48
N VAL A 58 2.90 7.66 -7.49
CA VAL A 58 2.72 6.20 -7.42
C VAL A 58 3.68 5.56 -8.41
N ALA A 59 4.54 4.67 -7.91
CA ALA A 59 5.50 3.96 -8.75
C ALA A 59 4.85 2.72 -9.38
N PHE A 60 4.96 2.61 -10.71
CA PHE A 60 4.50 1.48 -11.52
C PHE A 60 5.69 0.93 -12.31
N GLY A 61 6.28 -0.18 -11.83
CA GLY A 61 7.54 -0.69 -12.38
C GLY A 61 8.64 0.38 -12.33
N ASP A 62 9.20 0.71 -13.49
CA ASP A 62 10.24 1.74 -13.64
C ASP A 62 9.70 3.16 -13.86
N THR A 63 8.37 3.32 -13.87
CA THR A 63 7.71 4.62 -14.08
C THR A 63 7.09 5.14 -12.79
N THR A 64 6.89 6.45 -12.72
CA THR A 64 6.16 7.10 -11.62
C THR A 64 5.08 7.98 -12.21
N MET A 65 3.86 7.83 -11.72
CA MET A 65 2.72 8.65 -12.10
C MET A 65 2.33 9.57 -10.96
N GLU A 66 2.06 10.83 -11.28
CA GLU A 66 1.42 11.76 -10.36
C GLU A 66 -0.10 11.59 -10.47
N VAL A 67 -0.74 11.36 -9.33
CA VAL A 67 -2.20 11.24 -9.21
C VAL A 67 -2.70 12.22 -8.15
N THR A 68 -3.93 12.69 -8.29
CA THR A 68 -4.56 13.42 -7.19
C THR A 68 -4.91 12.44 -6.07
N GLU A 69 -4.93 12.91 -4.83
CA GLU A 69 -5.35 12.07 -3.70
C GLU A 69 -6.82 11.62 -3.80
N GLU A 70 -7.64 12.30 -4.61
CA GLU A 70 -9.05 11.99 -4.80
C GLU A 70 -9.27 10.83 -5.79
N ASP A 71 -8.33 10.61 -6.73
CA ASP A 71 -8.41 9.56 -7.75
C ASP A 71 -7.91 8.19 -7.27
N ILE A 72 -7.36 8.12 -6.06
CA ILE A 72 -6.77 6.89 -5.51
C ILE A 72 -7.19 6.68 -4.06
N LYS A 73 -7.57 5.45 -3.74
CA LYS A 73 -7.92 5.07 -2.38
C LYS A 73 -6.80 4.26 -1.76
N ILE A 74 -6.26 4.75 -0.65
CA ILE A 74 -5.32 4.00 0.18
C ILE A 74 -6.12 2.99 1.03
N VAL A 75 -5.94 1.71 0.77
CA VAL A 75 -6.61 0.63 1.50
C VAL A 75 -5.89 0.32 2.80
N GLY A 76 -4.55 0.36 2.77
CA GLY A 76 -3.72 0.16 3.94
C GLY A 76 -2.23 0.19 3.62
N ARG A 77 -1.40 0.27 4.65
CA ARG A 77 0.07 0.27 4.51
C ARG A 77 0.61 -1.15 4.61
N VAL A 78 1.53 -1.51 3.71
CA VAL A 78 2.29 -2.75 3.83
C VAL A 78 3.21 -2.64 5.05
N ALA A 79 3.01 -3.53 6.01
CA ALA A 79 3.81 -3.62 7.22
C ALA A 79 4.90 -4.69 7.11
N VAL A 80 4.61 -5.80 6.42
CA VAL A 80 5.54 -6.93 6.28
C VAL A 80 5.46 -7.48 4.86
N VAL A 81 6.62 -7.90 4.33
CA VAL A 81 6.73 -8.65 3.07
C VAL A 81 7.44 -9.96 3.38
N LEU A 82 6.79 -11.08 3.12
CA LEU A 82 7.37 -12.41 3.22
C LEU A 82 7.61 -12.93 1.80
N LYS A 83 8.87 -12.94 1.38
CA LYS A 83 9.26 -13.51 0.08
C LYS A 83 9.54 -15.00 0.26
N THR A 84 9.00 -15.81 -0.64
CA THR A 84 9.43 -17.20 -0.80
C THR A 84 10.64 -17.19 -1.72
N ILE A 85 11.77 -17.70 -1.22
CA ILE A 85 13.07 -17.76 -1.93
C ILE A 85 13.08 -18.98 -2.84
#